data_AF-A0A2K1EDY1-F1
#
_entry.id   AF-A0A2K1EDY1-F1
#
_cell.length_a   1.000
_cell.length_b   1.000
_cell.length_c   1.000
_cell.angle_alpha   90.00
_cell.angle_beta   90.00
_cell.angle_gamma   90.00
#
_symmetry.space_group_name_H-M   'P 1'
#
loop_
_entity.id
_entity.type
_entity.pdbx_description
1 polymer ?
#
loop_
_entity_poly.entity_id
_entity_poly.type
_entity_poly.pdbx_seq_one_letter_code
_entity_poly.pdbx_strand_id
1 'polypeptide(L)'
;MNPIGKPVVLTANFKKLGLLGGIGLICFFIFQLLIPSLSNPSPESVMNAKVISKQEAVIHALDFARSELGYTEPQPEEPVVTYQAETDLYGYLSREKLLQQYDRTWKKSYPYETFRVDLPESSAKSKLQIHVDLSTGKVVSFKRITSSTNYTQADISTDEQARNRLVRVAEDGMTLEAKEQAAAVWVKRFGFKPSDLKLATTEKEGGLKYTVDDKKIGASVLTLAFTFEDGDVRSFTQNFSAPSSYTDYIEKQTFWANWMTYAGYALFSFVLGVLAIVYASLTRRHTSFVRGIVLSVIYFIASIAGTMNMLPLLQAEAGGKGMLIFLMIFQIGVTFFMAVALYFSLVGGDGLMRQVGLNAWPRAKEPGYGLYVLRSMYVGYLWAFILLGVQSILFFILERTFNTFSTTDATQSPYNMAYPWLLPIMAWMAGIGEETVYRLFGIPMVKKIVKNTFVACLITTLIWALGHTLYPIYPVISRPIELTFLGLLFSFVFLRYGFIAAMFSHVIFDSILMGLSVMSLGDTVNVSAGLFWILLPAIVGYIIYWFSPKKPNRIMFEPIKKEEPYSTTPPPEGQL
;
A
#
# COMPACT_ATOMS: atom_id res chain seq x y z
N MET A 1 22.75 -20.46 -9.36
CA MET A 1 21.73 -20.88 -10.36
C MET A 1 22.11 -22.22 -10.99
N ASN A 2 21.13 -22.99 -11.45
CA ASN A 2 21.36 -24.32 -12.06
C ASN A 2 21.82 -24.19 -13.53
N PRO A 3 22.70 -25.06 -14.04
CA PRO A 3 23.00 -25.12 -15.47
C PRO A 3 21.85 -25.77 -16.25
N ILE A 4 21.69 -25.41 -17.52
CA ILE A 4 20.70 -26.03 -18.41
C ILE A 4 21.03 -27.52 -18.63
N GLY A 5 20.00 -28.36 -18.74
CA GLY A 5 20.15 -29.78 -19.08
C GLY A 5 20.53 -30.69 -17.91
N LYS A 6 20.86 -30.12 -16.74
CA LYS A 6 21.05 -30.89 -15.50
C LYS A 6 19.78 -30.88 -14.64
N PRO A 7 19.58 -31.89 -13.76
CA PRO A 7 18.52 -31.85 -12.77
C PRO A 7 18.59 -30.58 -11.93
N VAL A 8 17.45 -29.95 -11.68
CA VAL A 8 17.39 -28.74 -10.87
C VAL A 8 17.47 -29.09 -9.40
N VAL A 9 18.43 -28.48 -8.71
CA VAL A 9 18.67 -28.68 -7.28
C VAL A 9 18.78 -27.33 -6.61
N LEU A 10 18.12 -27.19 -5.46
CA LEU A 10 18.29 -26.07 -4.56
C LEU A 10 19.00 -26.57 -3.31
N THR A 11 20.22 -26.09 -3.08
CA THR A 11 21.00 -26.34 -1.86
C THR A 11 21.04 -25.08 -1.01
N ALA A 12 20.62 -25.21 0.24
CA ALA A 12 20.61 -24.15 1.22
C ALA A 12 21.07 -24.69 2.57
N ASN A 13 21.77 -23.86 3.34
CA ASN A 13 22.11 -24.20 4.73
C ASN A 13 20.92 -23.85 5.61
N PHE A 14 19.95 -24.76 5.70
CA PHE A 14 18.71 -24.53 6.45
C PHE A 14 18.92 -24.28 7.95
N LYS A 15 20.02 -24.79 8.54
CA LYS A 15 20.37 -24.48 9.94
C LYS A 15 20.74 -23.00 10.10
N LYS A 16 21.66 -22.50 9.26
CA LYS A 16 22.06 -21.09 9.29
C LYS A 16 20.92 -20.15 8.88
N LEU A 17 20.20 -20.48 7.81
CA LEU A 17 19.04 -19.67 7.38
C LEU A 17 17.91 -19.72 8.41
N GLY A 18 17.68 -20.86 9.06
CA GLY A 18 16.70 -21.01 10.13
C GLY A 18 17.03 -20.14 11.34
N LEU A 19 18.31 -20.13 11.76
CA LEU A 19 18.79 -19.24 12.81
C LEU A 19 18.60 -17.76 12.45
N LEU A 20 19.02 -17.36 11.25
CA LEU A 20 18.89 -15.97 10.78
C LEU A 20 17.41 -15.56 10.63
N GLY A 21 16.56 -16.44 10.11
CA GLY A 21 15.12 -16.22 10.02
C GLY A 21 14.48 -16.09 11.40
N GLY A 22 14.86 -16.94 12.36
CA GLY A 22 14.41 -16.81 13.75
C GLY A 22 14.82 -15.48 14.38
N ILE A 23 16.07 -15.06 14.20
CA ILE A 23 16.55 -13.75 14.64
C ILE A 23 15.75 -12.63 13.98
N GLY A 24 15.56 -12.69 12.66
CA GLY A 24 14.79 -11.69 11.92
C GLY A 24 13.36 -11.55 12.42
N LEU A 25 12.68 -12.66 12.69
CA LEU A 25 11.32 -12.68 13.22
C LEU A 25 11.25 -12.10 14.65
N ILE A 26 12.21 -12.46 15.51
CA ILE A 26 12.32 -11.90 16.86
C ILE A 26 12.54 -10.38 16.77
N CYS A 27 13.46 -9.92 15.92
CA CYS A 27 13.69 -8.49 15.69
C CYS A 27 12.41 -7.78 15.25
N PHE A 28 11.69 -8.34 14.27
CA PHE A 28 10.42 -7.79 13.79
C PHE A 28 9.42 -7.57 14.95
N PHE A 29 9.14 -8.60 15.75
CA PHE A 29 8.20 -8.46 16.88
C PHE A 29 8.71 -7.52 17.98
N ILE A 30 10.01 -7.53 18.28
CA ILE A 30 10.60 -6.61 19.26
C ILE A 30 10.41 -5.16 18.83
N PHE A 31 10.74 -4.81 17.58
CA PHE A 31 10.57 -3.44 17.09
C PHE A 31 9.09 -3.03 17.00
N GLN A 32 8.21 -3.96 16.61
CA GLN A 32 6.77 -3.72 16.55
C GLN A 32 6.17 -3.44 17.94
N LEU A 33 6.65 -4.13 18.99
CA LEU A 33 6.18 -3.94 20.37
C LEU A 33 6.82 -2.72 21.06
N LEU A 34 8.10 -2.46 20.82
CA LEU A 34 8.82 -1.37 21.50
C LEU A 34 8.56 0.00 20.89
N ILE A 35 8.20 0.08 19.60
CA ILE A 35 8.06 1.35 18.89
C ILE A 35 6.85 1.28 17.94
N PRO A 36 5.62 1.50 18.46
CA PRO A 36 4.40 1.48 17.65
C PRO A 36 4.40 2.53 16.51
N SER A 37 5.20 3.59 16.62
CA SER A 37 5.39 4.60 15.56
C SER A 37 6.24 4.10 14.38
N LEU A 38 6.90 2.94 14.49
CA LEU A 38 7.70 2.31 13.42
C LEU A 38 7.00 1.12 12.75
N SER A 39 5.78 0.78 13.17
CA SER A 39 4.87 0.00 12.33
C SER A 39 4.82 0.66 10.95
N ASN A 40 4.78 -0.12 9.88
CA ASN A 40 4.44 0.42 8.56
C ASN A 40 3.21 1.35 8.67
N PRO A 41 2.99 2.28 7.71
CA PRO A 41 1.74 3.03 7.59
C PRO A 41 0.55 2.12 7.18
N SER A 42 0.51 0.86 7.64
CA SER A 42 -0.71 0.09 7.80
C SER A 42 -1.46 0.63 9.03
N PRO A 43 -2.80 0.52 9.10
CA PRO A 43 -3.64 1.09 10.17
C PRO A 43 -3.50 0.38 11.52
N GLU A 44 -2.28 0.05 11.94
CA GLU A 44 -1.98 -0.83 13.07
C GLU A 44 -2.10 -0.16 14.44
N SER A 45 -2.51 1.12 14.51
CA SER A 45 -2.96 1.72 15.77
C SER A 45 -4.28 1.13 16.31
N VAL A 46 -4.87 0.14 15.64
CA VAL A 46 -6.21 -0.41 15.95
C VAL A 46 -6.19 -1.72 16.74
N MET A 47 -5.03 -2.35 17.03
CA MET A 47 -5.01 -3.65 17.73
C MET A 47 -5.69 -3.69 19.11
N ASN A 48 -6.11 -2.56 19.69
CA ASN A 48 -6.83 -2.50 20.97
C ASN A 48 -8.09 -1.61 21.01
N ALA A 49 -8.53 -1.00 19.90
CA ALA A 49 -9.71 -0.15 19.90
C ALA A 49 -10.88 -0.85 19.20
N LYS A 50 -12.01 -1.04 19.91
CA LYS A 50 -13.25 -1.53 19.30
C LYS A 50 -13.70 -0.50 18.24
N VAL A 51 -13.65 -0.90 16.97
CA VAL A 51 -14.16 -0.10 15.84
C VAL A 51 -15.59 -0.54 15.56
N ILE A 52 -16.50 0.42 15.35
CA ILE A 52 -17.88 0.14 14.96
C ILE A 52 -17.92 -0.50 13.57
N SER A 53 -18.95 -1.28 13.30
CA SER A 53 -19.22 -1.84 11.97
C SER A 53 -19.65 -0.74 10.99
N LYS A 54 -19.52 -1.01 9.68
CA LYS A 54 -20.05 -0.13 8.63
C LYS A 54 -21.57 0.02 8.75
N GLN A 55 -22.30 -1.01 9.18
CA GLN A 55 -23.74 -0.91 9.43
C GLN A 55 -24.05 0.03 10.60
N GLU A 56 -23.32 -0.08 11.72
CA GLU A 56 -23.48 0.85 12.85
C GLU A 56 -23.17 2.29 12.43
N ALA A 57 -22.13 2.51 11.62
CA ALA A 57 -21.82 3.83 11.07
C ALA A 57 -23.00 4.40 10.25
N VAL A 58 -23.64 3.58 9.40
CA VAL A 58 -24.84 4.00 8.64
C VAL A 58 -26.01 4.32 9.57
N ILE A 59 -26.23 3.52 10.62
CA ILE A 59 -27.31 3.76 11.60
C ILE A 59 -27.10 5.11 12.29
N HIS A 60 -25.90 5.36 12.83
CA HIS A 60 -25.57 6.63 13.48
C HIS A 60 -25.69 7.83 12.53
N ALA A 61 -25.25 7.67 11.28
CA ALA A 61 -25.39 8.71 10.26
C ALA A 61 -26.86 8.98 9.92
N LEU A 62 -27.69 7.95 9.76
CA LEU A 62 -29.12 8.09 9.48
C LEU A 62 -29.88 8.74 10.64
N ASP A 63 -29.57 8.37 11.88
CA ASP A 63 -30.19 8.95 13.06
C ASP A 63 -29.93 10.46 13.14
N PHE A 64 -28.68 10.87 12.89
CA PHE A 64 -28.32 12.28 12.81
C PHE A 64 -28.96 12.97 11.60
N ALA A 65 -28.92 12.35 10.42
CA ALA A 65 -29.50 12.91 9.21
C ALA A 65 -30.99 13.21 9.37
N ARG A 66 -31.75 12.29 9.97
CA ARG A 66 -33.19 12.41 10.21
C ARG A 66 -33.52 13.44 11.28
N SER A 67 -32.78 13.43 12.40
CA SER A 67 -33.07 14.30 13.53
C SER A 67 -32.62 15.74 13.30
N GLU A 68 -31.51 15.95 12.62
CA GLU A 68 -30.84 17.27 12.55
C GLU A 68 -30.80 17.87 11.14
N LEU A 69 -30.87 17.04 10.09
CA LEU A 69 -30.67 17.50 8.70
C LEU A 69 -31.89 17.34 7.80
N GLY A 70 -33.02 16.88 8.34
CA GLY A 70 -34.28 16.77 7.61
C GLY A 70 -34.33 15.65 6.58
N TYR A 71 -33.48 14.63 6.73
CA TYR A 71 -33.43 13.49 5.80
C TYR A 71 -34.69 12.63 5.92
N THR A 72 -35.47 12.52 4.85
CA THR A 72 -36.80 11.87 4.87
C THR A 72 -36.83 10.47 4.27
N GLU A 73 -35.75 10.01 3.63
CA GLU A 73 -35.77 8.71 2.95
C GLU A 73 -35.87 7.54 3.97
N PRO A 74 -36.86 6.64 3.82
CA PRO A 74 -37.07 5.54 4.75
C PRO A 74 -35.90 4.55 4.76
N GLN A 75 -35.31 4.31 3.59
CA GLN A 75 -34.08 3.54 3.42
C GLN A 75 -33.25 4.15 2.28
N PRO A 76 -31.98 4.52 2.53
CA PRO A 76 -31.08 4.91 1.45
C PRO A 76 -30.86 3.71 0.52
N GLU A 77 -31.08 3.90 -0.78
CA GLU A 77 -30.59 2.94 -1.78
C GLU A 77 -29.06 3.05 -1.83
N GLU A 78 -28.34 2.03 -1.36
CA GLU A 78 -26.88 1.88 -1.46
C GLU A 78 -26.03 2.97 -0.74
N PRO A 79 -26.09 3.09 0.60
CA PRO A 79 -25.17 3.97 1.32
C PRO A 79 -23.72 3.50 1.15
N VAL A 80 -22.82 4.43 0.81
CA VAL A 80 -21.39 4.14 0.64
C VAL A 80 -20.64 4.53 1.90
N VAL A 81 -19.91 3.59 2.49
CA VAL A 81 -19.12 3.80 3.71
C VAL A 81 -17.64 3.61 3.42
N THR A 82 -16.85 4.66 3.68
CA THR A 82 -15.40 4.67 3.50
C THR A 82 -14.70 5.14 4.77
N TYR A 83 -13.55 4.55 5.09
CA TYR A 83 -12.61 5.06 6.08
C TYR A 83 -11.90 6.29 5.53
N GLN A 84 -11.78 7.33 6.35
CA GLN A 84 -11.08 8.57 6.06
C GLN A 84 -10.15 8.91 7.22
N ALA A 85 -8.99 9.51 6.89
CA ALA A 85 -8.03 9.98 7.87
C ALA A 85 -7.53 11.39 7.53
N GLU A 86 -7.44 12.25 8.54
CA GLU A 86 -6.86 13.59 8.47
C GLU A 86 -5.33 13.46 8.37
N THR A 87 -4.88 13.13 7.17
CA THR A 87 -3.50 12.71 6.87
C THR A 87 -2.48 13.81 7.18
N ASP A 88 -2.82 15.08 6.95
CA ASP A 88 -1.92 16.18 7.28
C ASP A 88 -1.77 16.37 8.79
N LEU A 89 -2.88 16.31 9.53
CA LEU A 89 -2.86 16.39 10.99
C LEU A 89 -2.06 15.22 11.58
N TYR A 90 -2.37 13.99 11.16
CA TYR A 90 -1.65 12.80 11.65
C TYR A 90 -0.15 12.92 11.40
N GLY A 91 0.24 13.30 10.18
CA GLY A 91 1.64 13.41 9.80
C GLY A 91 2.36 14.54 10.55
N TYR A 92 1.70 15.67 10.80
CA TYR A 92 2.22 16.73 11.66
C TYR A 92 2.46 16.22 13.09
N LEU A 93 1.47 15.57 13.68
CA LEU A 93 1.58 15.01 15.03
C LEU A 93 2.66 13.93 15.11
N SER A 94 2.82 13.13 14.07
CA SER A 94 3.86 12.09 13.95
C SER A 94 5.25 12.72 13.93
N ARG A 95 5.46 13.70 13.04
CA ARG A 95 6.72 14.43 12.89
C ARG A 95 7.14 15.14 14.17
N GLU A 96 6.21 15.80 14.85
CA GLU A 96 6.47 16.54 16.08
C GLU A 96 6.43 15.67 17.35
N LYS A 97 6.22 14.36 17.22
CA LYS A 97 6.11 13.40 18.33
C LYS A 97 4.98 13.72 19.32
N LEU A 98 3.87 14.26 18.81
CA LEU A 98 2.69 14.67 19.54
C LEU A 98 1.53 13.67 19.49
N LEU A 99 1.63 12.58 18.71
CA LEU A 99 0.55 11.59 18.56
C LEU A 99 0.03 11.03 19.89
N GLN A 100 0.91 10.59 20.79
CA GLN A 100 0.48 10.02 22.09
C GLN A 100 -0.23 11.06 22.97
N GLN A 101 0.19 12.32 22.90
CA GLN A 101 -0.48 13.41 23.61
C GLN A 101 -1.86 13.67 23.00
N TYR A 102 -1.95 13.72 21.67
CA TYR A 102 -3.22 13.88 20.97
C TYR A 102 -4.20 12.76 21.30
N ASP A 103 -3.75 11.51 21.28
CA ASP A 103 -4.58 10.33 21.55
C ASP A 103 -5.20 10.37 22.94
N ARG A 104 -4.44 10.84 23.94
CA ARG A 104 -4.91 10.96 25.32
C ARG A 104 -5.82 12.15 25.55
N THR A 105 -5.53 13.29 24.91
CA THR A 105 -6.21 14.55 25.22
C THR A 105 -7.39 14.85 24.29
N TRP A 106 -7.24 14.58 22.99
CA TRP A 106 -8.14 15.10 21.96
C TRP A 106 -8.86 14.03 21.13
N LYS A 107 -8.24 12.88 20.84
CA LYS A 107 -8.76 11.87 19.90
C LYS A 107 -10.21 11.45 20.14
N LYS A 108 -10.62 11.32 21.42
CA LYS A 108 -12.01 10.95 21.77
C LYS A 108 -13.04 12.01 21.38
N SER A 109 -12.66 13.28 21.35
CA SER A 109 -13.56 14.40 21.01
C SER A 109 -13.40 14.86 19.57
N TYR A 110 -12.18 14.76 19.03
CA TYR A 110 -11.74 15.23 17.73
C TYR A 110 -10.91 14.14 17.05
N PRO A 111 -11.56 13.06 16.58
CA PRO A 111 -10.83 11.98 15.94
C PRO A 111 -10.26 12.44 14.61
N TYR A 112 -9.02 12.04 14.32
CA TYR A 112 -8.40 12.24 13.01
C TYR A 112 -8.69 11.06 12.06
N GLU A 113 -9.45 10.05 12.49
CA GLU A 113 -9.89 8.90 11.67
C GLU A 113 -11.40 8.72 11.83
N THR A 114 -12.12 8.58 10.73
CA THR A 114 -13.59 8.51 10.73
C THR A 114 -14.09 7.53 9.68
N PHE A 115 -15.32 7.04 9.84
CA PHE A 115 -16.10 6.56 8.70
C PHE A 115 -16.84 7.73 8.08
N ARG A 116 -16.60 7.98 6.81
CA ARG A 116 -17.43 8.79 5.94
C ARG A 116 -18.57 7.93 5.40
N VAL A 117 -19.79 8.35 5.66
CA VAL A 117 -21.03 7.76 5.17
C VAL A 117 -21.66 8.72 4.16
N ASP A 118 -21.76 8.29 2.91
CA ASP A 118 -22.50 9.00 1.86
C ASP A 118 -23.92 8.43 1.76
N LEU A 119 -24.91 9.23 2.14
CA LEU A 119 -26.34 8.92 2.09
C LEU A 119 -26.97 9.60 0.85
N PRO A 120 -27.45 8.84 -0.16
CA PRO A 120 -28.10 9.42 -1.33
C PRO A 120 -29.52 9.91 -1.04
N GLU A 121 -29.96 10.96 -1.73
CA GLU A 121 -31.30 11.54 -1.63
C GLU A 121 -32.02 11.49 -2.99
N SER A 122 -33.29 11.04 -3.02
CA SER A 122 -34.01 10.76 -4.26
C SER A 122 -34.37 12.00 -5.08
N SER A 123 -34.52 13.15 -4.43
CA SER A 123 -35.15 14.34 -5.02
C SER A 123 -34.24 15.17 -5.94
N ALA A 124 -32.91 15.01 -5.87
CA ALA A 124 -32.01 15.90 -6.61
C ALA A 124 -30.67 15.29 -7.06
N LYS A 125 -30.55 13.95 -7.09
CA LYS A 125 -29.22 13.27 -7.18
C LYS A 125 -28.24 13.80 -6.11
N SER A 126 -28.77 14.39 -5.03
CA SER A 126 -27.99 14.93 -3.92
C SER A 126 -27.53 13.79 -3.02
N LYS A 127 -26.49 14.06 -2.24
CA LYS A 127 -26.02 13.18 -1.19
C LYS A 127 -25.65 13.98 0.04
N LEU A 128 -25.93 13.38 1.18
CA LEU A 128 -25.48 13.86 2.47
C LEU A 128 -24.28 13.05 2.92
N GLN A 129 -23.16 13.72 3.09
CA GLN A 129 -21.92 13.13 3.58
C GLN A 129 -21.81 13.39 5.08
N ILE A 130 -21.68 12.33 5.89
CA ILE A 130 -21.58 12.41 7.34
C ILE A 130 -20.34 11.65 7.78
N HIS A 131 -19.51 12.26 8.62
CA HIS A 131 -18.37 11.58 9.23
C HIS A 131 -18.71 11.18 10.66
N VAL A 132 -18.51 9.90 10.96
CA VAL A 132 -18.71 9.31 12.28
C VAL A 132 -17.41 8.81 12.84
N ASP A 133 -17.22 9.01 14.14
CA ASP A 133 -16.07 8.48 14.88
C ASP A 133 -16.03 6.95 14.84
N LEU A 134 -14.85 6.38 14.59
CA LEU A 134 -14.66 4.94 14.44
C LEU A 134 -14.96 4.15 15.72
N SER A 135 -14.81 4.74 16.90
CA SER A 135 -14.97 4.03 18.17
C SER A 135 -16.34 4.23 18.82
N THR A 136 -16.91 5.43 18.69
CA THR A 136 -18.12 5.83 19.41
C THR A 136 -19.35 5.98 18.51
N GLY A 137 -19.17 6.06 17.19
CA GLY A 137 -20.25 6.36 16.24
C GLY A 137 -20.77 7.80 16.33
N LYS A 138 -20.15 8.66 17.15
CA LYS A 138 -20.53 10.07 17.25
C LYS A 138 -20.27 10.78 15.93
N VAL A 139 -21.24 11.55 15.46
CA VAL A 139 -21.06 12.44 14.29
C VAL A 139 -20.10 13.57 14.63
N VAL A 140 -19.10 13.76 13.78
CA VAL A 140 -18.08 14.80 13.95
C VAL A 140 -18.15 15.88 12.88
N SER A 141 -18.59 15.56 11.67
CA SER A 141 -18.78 16.52 10.58
C SER A 141 -19.88 16.08 9.62
N PHE A 142 -20.41 17.01 8.83
CA PHE A 142 -21.34 16.72 7.75
C PHE A 142 -21.20 17.71 6.59
N LYS A 143 -21.64 17.31 5.40
CA LYS A 143 -21.67 18.12 4.18
C LYS A 143 -22.83 17.69 3.29
N ARG A 144 -23.68 18.65 2.91
CA ARG A 144 -24.70 18.48 1.86
C ARG A 144 -24.08 18.71 0.49
N ILE A 145 -24.31 17.80 -0.44
CA ILE A 145 -23.82 17.88 -1.82
C ILE A 145 -25.04 17.72 -2.75
N THR A 146 -25.39 18.77 -3.49
CA THR A 146 -26.49 18.73 -4.45
C THR A 146 -25.96 18.71 -5.88
N SER A 147 -26.71 18.14 -6.83
CA SER A 147 -26.24 17.96 -8.22
C SER A 147 -26.22 19.25 -9.04
N SER A 148 -26.97 20.25 -8.59
CA SER A 148 -27.03 21.60 -9.17
C SER A 148 -26.35 22.61 -8.25
N THR A 149 -25.41 22.17 -7.41
CA THR A 149 -24.74 23.05 -6.45
C THR A 149 -23.85 24.09 -7.14
N ASN A 150 -23.93 25.33 -6.67
CA ASN A 150 -23.00 26.39 -7.05
C ASN A 150 -21.56 26.09 -6.59
N TYR A 151 -21.39 25.11 -5.69
CA TYR A 151 -20.09 24.65 -5.20
C TYR A 151 -19.37 23.67 -6.13
N THR A 152 -19.95 23.25 -7.26
CA THR A 152 -19.37 22.17 -8.07
C THR A 152 -17.91 22.48 -8.45
N GLN A 153 -17.62 23.71 -8.88
CA GLN A 153 -16.24 24.13 -9.18
C GLN A 153 -15.40 24.35 -7.92
N ALA A 154 -16.00 24.86 -6.84
CA ALA A 154 -15.31 25.09 -5.58
C ALA A 154 -14.82 23.80 -4.93
N ASP A 155 -15.60 22.72 -5.04
CA ASP A 155 -15.34 21.42 -4.44
C ASP A 155 -14.23 20.64 -5.18
N ILE A 156 -13.98 20.93 -6.45
CA ILE A 156 -12.92 20.30 -7.25
C ILE A 156 -11.66 21.18 -7.39
N SER A 157 -11.71 22.44 -6.95
CA SER A 157 -10.59 23.37 -7.07
C SER A 157 -9.49 23.06 -6.06
N THR A 158 -8.28 22.84 -6.55
CA THR A 158 -7.07 22.64 -5.74
C THR A 158 -6.36 23.95 -5.41
N ASP A 159 -6.65 25.05 -6.13
CA ASP A 159 -6.15 26.39 -5.83
C ASP A 159 -7.01 27.03 -4.73
N GLU A 160 -6.38 27.35 -3.59
CA GLU A 160 -7.07 27.89 -2.42
C GLU A 160 -7.68 29.27 -2.68
N GLN A 161 -7.01 30.14 -3.44
CA GLN A 161 -7.52 31.47 -3.74
C GLN A 161 -8.70 31.40 -4.72
N ALA A 162 -8.62 30.56 -5.74
CA ALA A 162 -9.70 30.29 -6.66
C ALA A 162 -10.88 29.67 -5.92
N ARG A 163 -10.64 28.67 -5.08
CA ARG A 163 -11.66 28.05 -4.23
C ARG A 163 -12.34 29.07 -3.34
N ASN A 164 -11.60 29.95 -2.67
CA ASN A 164 -12.17 31.00 -1.82
C ASN A 164 -13.12 31.92 -2.60
N ARG A 165 -12.73 32.34 -3.81
CA ARG A 165 -13.60 33.13 -4.69
C ARG A 165 -14.86 32.36 -5.10
N LEU A 166 -14.70 31.09 -5.49
CA LEU A 166 -15.81 30.24 -5.92
C LEU A 166 -16.81 29.94 -4.78
N VAL A 167 -16.32 29.68 -3.57
CA VAL A 167 -17.16 29.53 -2.37
C VAL A 167 -17.96 30.80 -2.13
N ARG A 168 -17.32 31.98 -2.16
CA ARG A 168 -18.03 33.25 -1.93
C ARG A 168 -19.14 33.50 -2.95
N VAL A 169 -18.91 33.13 -4.21
CA VAL A 169 -19.93 33.20 -5.26
C VAL A 169 -21.05 32.19 -4.99
N ALA A 170 -20.71 30.98 -4.57
CA ALA A 170 -21.68 29.92 -4.28
C ALA A 170 -22.56 30.20 -3.04
N GLU A 171 -22.08 31.04 -2.12
CA GLU A 171 -22.82 31.52 -0.95
C GLU A 171 -23.72 32.73 -1.26
N ASP A 172 -23.90 33.09 -2.54
CA ASP A 172 -24.75 34.18 -3.02
C ASP A 172 -24.50 35.53 -2.30
N GLY A 173 -23.26 35.75 -1.86
CA GLY A 173 -22.87 37.00 -1.19
C GLY A 173 -23.43 37.18 0.23
N MET A 174 -23.79 36.11 0.95
CA MET A 174 -24.14 36.17 2.37
C MET A 174 -23.15 37.03 3.18
N THR A 175 -23.67 37.96 3.98
CA THR A 175 -22.84 38.78 4.88
C THR A 175 -22.26 37.94 6.00
N LEU A 176 -21.19 38.43 6.63
CA LEU A 176 -20.54 37.73 7.73
C LEU A 176 -21.51 37.50 8.89
N GLU A 177 -22.32 38.50 9.25
CA GLU A 177 -23.32 38.41 10.31
C GLU A 177 -24.39 37.35 10.00
N ALA A 178 -24.85 37.27 8.75
CA ALA A 178 -25.81 36.25 8.33
C ALA A 178 -25.22 34.83 8.47
N LYS A 179 -23.94 34.66 8.10
CA LYS A 179 -23.21 33.39 8.29
C LYS A 179 -23.09 33.03 9.77
N GLU A 180 -22.73 33.98 10.64
CA GLU A 180 -22.62 33.75 12.08
C GLU A 180 -23.97 33.35 12.69
N GLN A 181 -25.06 34.01 12.29
CA GLN A 181 -26.42 33.69 12.74
C GLN A 181 -26.84 32.27 12.33
N ALA A 182 -26.62 31.90 11.06
CA ALA A 182 -26.92 30.56 10.56
C ALA A 182 -26.07 29.48 11.26
N ALA A 183 -24.80 29.77 11.54
CA ALA A 183 -23.90 28.84 12.23
C ALA A 183 -24.16 28.71 13.75
N ALA A 184 -24.78 29.71 14.40
CA ALA A 184 -24.92 29.76 15.86
C ALA A 184 -25.68 28.55 16.46
N VAL A 185 -26.68 28.03 15.74
CA VAL A 185 -27.43 26.83 16.15
C VAL A 185 -26.49 25.61 16.17
N TRP A 186 -25.67 25.46 15.14
CA TRP A 186 -24.73 24.36 14.99
C TRP A 186 -23.56 24.44 15.98
N VAL A 187 -23.03 25.63 16.24
CA VAL A 187 -22.03 25.88 17.28
C VAL A 187 -22.51 25.31 18.63
N LYS A 188 -23.74 25.65 19.03
CA LYS A 188 -24.34 25.13 20.27
C LYS A 188 -24.60 23.63 20.20
N ARG A 189 -25.13 23.13 19.08
CA ARG A 189 -25.45 21.71 18.88
C ARG A 189 -24.23 20.81 19.06
N PHE A 190 -23.07 21.24 18.56
CA PHE A 190 -21.81 20.51 18.70
C PHE A 190 -21.07 20.79 20.03
N GLY A 191 -21.69 21.52 20.95
CA GLY A 191 -21.22 21.71 22.32
C GLY A 191 -20.18 22.82 22.49
N PHE A 192 -20.10 23.76 21.56
CA PHE A 192 -19.24 24.93 21.66
C PHE A 192 -20.00 26.14 22.22
N LYS A 193 -19.30 26.99 22.97
CA LYS A 193 -19.83 28.27 23.43
C LYS A 193 -19.32 29.37 22.51
N PRO A 194 -20.19 30.30 22.05
CA PRO A 194 -19.76 31.44 21.22
C PRO A 194 -18.65 32.29 21.87
N SER A 195 -18.59 32.35 23.20
CA SER A 195 -17.54 33.07 23.94
C SER A 195 -16.13 32.51 23.75
N ASP A 196 -16.04 31.23 23.38
CA ASP A 196 -14.77 30.50 23.28
C ASP A 196 -14.26 30.51 21.83
N LEU A 197 -14.97 31.19 20.92
CA LEU A 197 -14.68 31.22 19.50
C LEU A 197 -14.07 32.57 19.12
N LYS A 198 -12.95 32.51 18.40
CA LYS A 198 -12.36 33.66 17.72
C LYS A 198 -12.60 33.55 16.23
N LEU A 199 -13.20 34.59 15.66
CA LEU A 199 -13.48 34.67 14.24
C LEU A 199 -12.16 34.74 13.46
N ALA A 200 -11.96 33.77 12.56
CA ALA A 200 -10.79 33.70 11.70
C ALA A 200 -11.07 34.15 10.26
N THR A 201 -12.34 34.12 9.85
CA THR A 201 -12.78 34.54 8.51
C THR A 201 -13.00 36.04 8.44
N THR A 202 -12.58 36.65 7.32
CA THR A 202 -12.88 38.06 6.99
C THR A 202 -14.03 38.18 6.00
N GLU A 203 -14.67 39.36 5.89
CA GLU A 203 -15.78 39.60 4.97
C GLU A 203 -15.49 39.26 3.49
N LYS A 204 -14.22 39.29 3.08
CA LYS A 204 -13.81 39.03 1.69
C LYS A 204 -13.71 37.55 1.35
N GLU A 205 -13.79 36.67 2.35
CA GLU A 205 -13.61 35.24 2.23
C GLU A 205 -14.94 34.49 2.22
N GLY A 206 -14.97 33.38 1.48
CA GLY A 206 -16.06 32.41 1.49
C GLY A 206 -15.99 31.50 2.73
N GLY A 207 -17.14 30.96 3.12
CA GLY A 207 -17.28 30.16 4.34
C GLY A 207 -17.30 31.01 5.60
N LEU A 208 -17.25 30.32 6.74
CA LEU A 208 -17.07 30.88 8.07
C LEU A 208 -16.16 29.96 8.88
N LYS A 209 -15.08 30.50 9.42
CA LYS A 209 -14.11 29.78 10.24
C LYS A 209 -13.93 30.44 11.59
N TYR A 210 -13.91 29.62 12.64
CA TYR A 210 -13.56 30.00 13.99
C TYR A 210 -12.36 29.20 14.47
N THR A 211 -11.43 29.84 15.18
CA THR A 211 -10.48 29.13 16.05
C THR A 211 -11.06 29.04 17.45
N VAL A 212 -10.89 27.89 18.11
CA VAL A 212 -11.38 27.69 19.48
C VAL A 212 -10.28 27.99 20.49
N ASP A 213 -10.56 28.89 21.42
CA ASP A 213 -9.61 29.27 22.46
C ASP A 213 -9.21 28.09 23.35
N ASP A 214 -7.95 28.12 23.80
CA ASP A 214 -7.32 27.14 24.69
C ASP A 214 -7.32 25.67 24.20
N LYS A 215 -7.70 25.40 22.94
CA LYS A 215 -7.64 24.08 22.31
C LYS A 215 -6.56 24.01 21.24
N LYS A 216 -5.33 23.71 21.68
CA LYS A 216 -4.14 23.61 20.83
C LYS A 216 -3.29 22.39 21.16
N ILE A 217 -2.49 21.96 20.19
CA ILE A 217 -1.44 20.95 20.35
C ILE A 217 -0.28 21.27 19.40
N GLY A 218 0.88 21.57 19.98
CA GLY A 218 1.97 22.18 19.23
C GLY A 218 1.53 23.51 18.60
N ALA A 219 1.69 23.62 17.28
CA ALA A 219 1.23 24.74 16.45
C ALA A 219 -0.15 24.49 15.82
N SER A 220 -0.75 23.31 16.01
CA SER A 220 -2.09 22.99 15.53
C SER A 220 -3.14 23.54 16.49
N VAL A 221 -4.18 24.17 15.94
CA VAL A 221 -5.31 24.75 16.68
C VAL A 221 -6.61 24.12 16.21
N LEU A 222 -7.56 23.94 17.13
CA LEU A 222 -8.90 23.48 16.76
C LEU A 222 -9.63 24.56 15.97
N THR A 223 -10.11 24.20 14.79
CA THR A 223 -10.89 25.07 13.92
C THR A 223 -12.29 24.52 13.72
N LEU A 224 -13.29 25.39 13.72
CA LEU A 224 -14.64 25.10 13.25
C LEU A 224 -14.80 25.77 11.89
N ALA A 225 -15.23 25.03 10.88
CA ALA A 225 -15.47 25.59 9.55
C ALA A 225 -16.84 25.22 9.00
N PHE A 226 -17.52 26.24 8.47
CA PHE A 226 -18.85 26.17 7.89
C PHE A 226 -18.83 26.65 6.43
N THR A 227 -19.71 26.07 5.63
CA THR A 227 -20.08 26.60 4.30
C THR A 227 -21.59 26.70 4.22
N PHE A 228 -22.09 27.54 3.32
CA PHE A 228 -23.52 27.89 3.25
C PHE A 228 -24.07 27.75 1.83
N GLU A 229 -25.32 27.33 1.71
CA GLU A 229 -26.02 27.22 0.43
C GLU A 229 -27.50 27.48 0.69
N ASP A 230 -28.16 28.23 -0.20
CA ASP A 230 -29.56 28.64 -0.06
C ASP A 230 -29.89 29.35 1.27
N GLY A 231 -28.91 30.06 1.84
CA GLY A 231 -29.04 30.78 3.12
C GLY A 231 -28.89 29.93 4.38
N ASP A 232 -28.72 28.61 4.25
CA ASP A 232 -28.57 27.66 5.35
C ASP A 232 -27.17 27.04 5.41
N VAL A 233 -26.84 26.40 6.53
CA VAL A 233 -25.57 25.66 6.67
C VAL A 233 -25.56 24.44 5.77
N ARG A 234 -24.63 24.44 4.82
CA ARG A 234 -24.34 23.35 3.89
C ARG A 234 -23.42 22.31 4.52
N SER A 235 -22.38 22.76 5.23
CA SER A 235 -21.41 21.87 5.86
C SER A 235 -20.93 22.38 7.20
N PHE A 236 -20.53 21.46 8.07
CA PHE A 236 -19.82 21.75 9.31
C PHE A 236 -18.66 20.77 9.49
N THR A 237 -17.50 21.29 9.86
CA THR A 237 -16.30 20.51 10.21
C THR A 237 -15.67 21.06 11.49
N GLN A 238 -15.14 20.15 12.31
CA GLN A 238 -14.36 20.47 13.52
C GLN A 238 -13.10 19.61 13.50
N ASN A 239 -11.96 20.21 13.24
CA ASN A 239 -10.70 19.47 13.24
C ASN A 239 -9.54 20.36 13.68
N PHE A 240 -8.52 19.69 14.19
CA PHE A 240 -7.20 20.27 14.28
C PHE A 240 -6.60 20.29 12.87
N SER A 241 -5.98 21.40 12.48
CA SER A 241 -5.32 21.53 11.18
C SER A 241 -3.80 21.49 11.33
N ALA A 242 -3.11 20.89 10.36
CA ALA A 242 -1.66 21.01 10.30
C ALA A 242 -1.27 22.47 10.00
N PRO A 243 -0.21 23.00 10.62
CA PRO A 243 0.27 24.35 10.31
C PRO A 243 0.81 24.41 8.87
N SER A 244 0.77 25.60 8.25
CA SER A 244 1.24 25.79 6.86
C SER A 244 2.70 25.39 6.66
N SER A 245 3.55 25.60 7.67
CA SER A 245 4.95 25.17 7.63
C SER A 245 5.13 23.66 7.42
N TYR A 246 4.15 22.86 7.88
CA TYR A 246 4.12 21.42 7.64
C TYR A 246 3.58 21.12 6.24
N THR A 247 2.45 21.70 5.83
CA THR A 247 1.85 21.43 4.50
C THR A 247 2.80 21.86 3.37
N ASP A 248 3.44 23.03 3.48
CA ASP A 248 4.45 23.52 2.52
C ASP A 248 5.66 22.58 2.42
N TYR A 249 6.02 21.93 3.54
CA TYR A 249 7.08 20.92 3.54
C TYR A 249 6.63 19.67 2.79
N ILE A 250 5.41 19.18 3.06
CA ILE A 250 4.85 18.00 2.40
C ILE A 250 4.67 18.23 0.90
N GLU A 251 4.18 19.39 0.46
CA GLU A 251 4.07 19.73 -0.96
C GLU A 251 5.41 19.58 -1.70
N LYS A 252 6.50 20.07 -1.10
CA LYS A 252 7.86 19.89 -1.66
C LYS A 252 8.28 18.43 -1.71
N GLN A 253 7.96 17.64 -0.69
CA GLN A 253 8.25 16.21 -0.70
C GLN A 253 7.44 15.47 -1.78
N THR A 254 6.15 15.79 -1.92
CA THR A 254 5.24 15.25 -2.92
C THR A 254 5.70 15.58 -4.34
N PHE A 255 6.23 16.79 -4.57
CA PHE A 255 6.83 17.14 -5.86
C PHE A 255 8.00 16.19 -6.21
N TRP A 256 8.92 15.96 -5.28
CA TRP A 256 10.04 15.04 -5.49
C TRP A 256 9.59 13.57 -5.59
N ALA A 257 8.58 13.18 -4.82
CA ALA A 257 7.99 11.85 -4.89
C ALA A 257 7.44 11.55 -6.29
N ASN A 258 6.70 12.49 -6.87
CA ASN A 258 6.19 12.38 -8.24
C ASN A 258 7.31 12.29 -9.27
N TRP A 259 8.36 13.11 -9.15
CA TRP A 259 9.53 13.02 -10.05
C TRP A 259 10.23 11.66 -9.97
N MET A 260 10.47 11.16 -8.76
CA MET A 260 11.10 9.85 -8.56
C MET A 260 10.23 8.72 -9.11
N THR A 261 8.92 8.75 -8.87
CA THR A 261 8.00 7.73 -9.38
C THR A 261 7.82 7.79 -10.89
N TYR A 262 7.58 8.94 -11.49
CA TYR A 262 7.30 9.00 -12.93
C TYR A 262 8.57 9.02 -13.79
N ALA A 263 9.54 9.87 -13.47
CA ALA A 263 10.78 9.97 -14.26
C ALA A 263 11.80 8.89 -13.89
N GLY A 264 11.82 8.43 -12.64
CA GLY A 264 12.64 7.31 -12.22
C GLY A 264 11.98 5.98 -12.53
N TYR A 265 10.95 5.62 -11.78
CA TYR A 265 10.35 4.29 -11.89
C TYR A 265 9.60 4.06 -13.22
N ALA A 266 8.56 4.86 -13.52
CA ALA A 266 7.67 4.57 -14.64
C ALA A 266 8.39 4.62 -15.99
N LEU A 267 9.25 5.61 -16.21
CA LEU A 267 10.06 5.73 -17.42
C LEU A 267 11.02 4.53 -17.58
N PHE A 268 11.84 4.21 -16.56
CA PHE A 268 12.81 3.12 -16.71
C PHE A 268 12.15 1.74 -16.75
N SER A 269 11.01 1.55 -16.09
CA SER A 269 10.21 0.32 -16.21
C SER A 269 9.56 0.19 -17.58
N PHE A 270 9.12 1.29 -18.20
CA PHE A 270 8.69 1.31 -19.59
C PHE A 270 9.84 0.92 -20.55
N VAL A 271 11.03 1.49 -20.36
CA VAL A 271 12.23 1.13 -21.13
C VAL A 271 12.56 -0.36 -20.97
N LEU A 272 12.53 -0.89 -19.75
CA LEU A 272 12.70 -2.33 -19.52
C LEU A 272 11.62 -3.16 -20.23
N GLY A 273 10.36 -2.73 -20.21
CA GLY A 273 9.27 -3.38 -20.95
C GLY A 273 9.52 -3.44 -22.47
N VAL A 274 9.97 -2.33 -23.07
CA VAL A 274 10.34 -2.29 -24.50
C VAL A 274 11.52 -3.24 -24.78
N LEU A 275 12.56 -3.19 -23.94
CA LEU A 275 13.71 -4.10 -24.06
C LEU A 275 13.29 -5.56 -23.90
N ALA A 276 12.30 -5.85 -23.05
CA ALA A 276 11.80 -7.21 -22.86
C ALA A 276 11.18 -7.78 -24.14
N ILE A 277 10.41 -6.97 -24.88
CA ILE A 277 9.84 -7.36 -26.18
C ILE A 277 10.96 -7.66 -27.19
N VAL A 278 11.96 -6.77 -27.27
CA VAL A 278 13.12 -6.93 -28.16
C VAL A 278 13.89 -8.21 -27.82
N TYR A 279 14.23 -8.42 -26.55
CA TYR A 279 15.05 -9.57 -26.16
C TYR A 279 14.28 -10.88 -26.10
N ALA A 280 12.95 -10.88 -25.88
CA ALA A 280 12.12 -12.05 -26.11
C ALA A 280 12.23 -12.52 -27.57
N SER A 281 12.23 -11.60 -28.52
CA SER A 281 12.41 -11.88 -29.95
C SER A 281 13.83 -12.36 -30.28
N LEU A 282 14.85 -11.66 -29.80
CA LEU A 282 16.25 -12.00 -30.08
C LEU A 282 16.68 -13.33 -29.44
N THR A 283 16.14 -13.65 -28.27
CA THR A 283 16.46 -14.89 -27.54
C THR A 283 15.45 -16.01 -27.77
N ARG A 284 14.56 -15.88 -28.78
CA ARG A 284 13.49 -16.85 -29.08
C ARG A 284 13.93 -18.31 -29.21
N ARG A 285 15.18 -18.56 -29.59
CA ARG A 285 15.77 -19.91 -29.69
C ARG A 285 16.09 -20.53 -28.32
N HIS A 286 16.23 -19.70 -27.28
CA HIS A 286 16.60 -20.11 -25.92
C HIS A 286 15.42 -20.11 -24.94
N THR A 287 14.25 -19.60 -25.36
CA THR A 287 13.04 -19.46 -24.54
C THR A 287 11.83 -20.12 -25.23
N SER A 288 10.65 -20.02 -24.63
CA SER A 288 9.39 -20.43 -25.24
C SER A 288 8.31 -19.39 -24.95
N PHE A 289 7.59 -18.97 -25.99
CA PHE A 289 6.50 -17.98 -25.91
C PHE A 289 5.22 -18.54 -25.26
N VAL A 290 5.11 -19.86 -25.08
CA VAL A 290 4.02 -20.42 -24.28
C VAL A 290 4.28 -20.22 -22.79
N ARG A 291 5.53 -19.96 -22.40
CA ARG A 291 5.90 -19.67 -21.00
C ARG A 291 5.45 -18.27 -20.62
N GLY A 292 5.15 -18.12 -19.33
CA GLY A 292 4.77 -16.84 -18.76
C GLY A 292 3.30 -16.47 -18.92
N ILE A 293 2.55 -17.13 -19.81
CA ILE A 293 1.09 -16.92 -19.94
C ILE A 293 0.41 -17.12 -18.58
N VAL A 294 0.66 -18.25 -17.91
CA VAL A 294 0.00 -18.54 -16.61
C VAL A 294 0.30 -17.48 -15.56
N LEU A 295 1.57 -17.10 -15.37
CA LEU A 295 1.92 -16.09 -14.36
C LEU A 295 1.41 -14.68 -14.74
N SER A 296 1.35 -14.36 -16.03
CA SER A 296 0.82 -13.07 -16.51
C SER A 296 -0.70 -13.00 -16.35
N VAL A 297 -1.40 -14.12 -16.57
CA VAL A 297 -2.84 -14.24 -16.30
C VAL A 297 -3.11 -14.15 -14.81
N ILE A 298 -2.34 -14.84 -13.95
CA ILE A 298 -2.48 -14.72 -12.50
C ILE A 298 -2.24 -13.27 -12.06
N TYR A 299 -1.19 -12.63 -12.55
CA TYR A 299 -0.91 -11.22 -12.28
C TYR A 299 -2.08 -10.31 -12.71
N PHE A 300 -2.60 -10.49 -13.93
CA PHE A 300 -3.73 -9.72 -14.44
C PHE A 300 -4.99 -9.92 -13.58
N ILE A 301 -5.36 -11.16 -13.29
CA ILE A 301 -6.52 -11.49 -12.45
C ILE A 301 -6.36 -10.89 -11.05
N ALA A 302 -5.19 -11.04 -10.43
CA ALA A 302 -4.91 -10.48 -9.10
C ALA A 302 -5.00 -8.95 -9.10
N SER A 303 -4.49 -8.29 -10.15
CA SER A 303 -4.56 -6.83 -10.31
C SER A 303 -5.98 -6.33 -10.49
N ILE A 304 -6.78 -7.01 -11.32
CA ILE A 304 -8.20 -6.70 -11.51
C ILE A 304 -8.98 -6.95 -10.22
N ALA A 305 -8.74 -8.07 -9.55
CA ALA A 305 -9.36 -8.40 -8.27
C ALA A 305 -9.06 -7.32 -7.21
N GLY A 306 -7.81 -6.87 -7.11
CA GLY A 306 -7.42 -5.75 -6.23
C GLY A 306 -8.11 -4.44 -6.59
N THR A 307 -8.17 -4.10 -7.88
CA THR A 307 -8.89 -2.90 -8.36
C THR A 307 -10.38 -2.97 -8.02
N MET A 308 -11.03 -4.11 -8.24
CA MET A 308 -12.44 -4.32 -7.90
C MET A 308 -12.65 -4.28 -6.38
N ASN A 309 -11.66 -4.73 -5.60
CA ASN A 309 -11.72 -4.68 -4.15
C ASN A 309 -11.75 -3.23 -3.62
N MET A 310 -11.17 -2.28 -4.36
CA MET A 310 -11.18 -0.85 -4.04
C MET A 310 -12.43 -0.11 -4.54
N LEU A 311 -13.41 -0.81 -5.12
CA LEU A 311 -14.61 -0.20 -5.69
C LEU A 311 -15.36 0.76 -4.74
N PRO A 312 -15.53 0.47 -3.43
CA PRO A 312 -16.19 1.41 -2.51
C PRO A 312 -15.48 2.76 -2.42
N LEU A 313 -14.15 2.76 -2.37
CA LEU A 313 -13.36 3.99 -2.37
C LEU A 313 -13.47 4.72 -3.71
N LEU A 314 -13.31 3.99 -4.82
CA LEU A 314 -13.42 4.56 -6.17
C LEU A 314 -14.82 5.16 -6.41
N GLN A 315 -15.88 4.55 -5.88
CA GLN A 315 -17.24 5.09 -5.92
C GLN A 315 -17.38 6.38 -5.10
N ALA A 316 -16.77 6.44 -3.91
CA ALA A 316 -16.82 7.61 -3.05
C ALA A 316 -16.04 8.80 -3.63
N GLU A 317 -14.99 8.54 -4.39
CA GLU A 317 -14.14 9.55 -5.03
C GLU A 317 -14.59 9.93 -6.44
N ALA A 318 -15.27 9.04 -7.16
CA ALA A 318 -15.76 9.33 -8.50
C ALA A 318 -16.84 10.42 -8.47
N GLY A 319 -16.71 11.42 -9.34
CA GLY A 319 -17.70 12.47 -9.56
C GLY A 319 -19.03 12.00 -10.20
N GLY A 320 -19.24 10.68 -10.32
CA GLY A 320 -20.47 10.08 -10.85
C GLY A 320 -20.23 8.72 -11.51
N LYS A 321 -21.33 7.98 -11.75
CA LYS A 321 -21.31 6.62 -12.33
C LYS A 321 -20.57 6.55 -13.67
N GLY A 322 -20.76 7.54 -14.55
CA GLY A 322 -20.10 7.58 -15.86
C GLY A 322 -18.58 7.72 -15.78
N MET A 323 -18.08 8.62 -14.92
CA MET A 323 -16.64 8.80 -14.68
C MET A 323 -16.03 7.55 -14.05
N LEU A 324 -16.72 6.93 -13.09
CA LEU A 324 -16.28 5.67 -12.50
C LEU A 324 -16.09 4.57 -13.55
N ILE A 325 -17.09 4.36 -14.43
CA ILE A 325 -17.00 3.35 -15.50
C ILE A 325 -15.81 3.65 -16.42
N PHE A 326 -15.62 4.91 -16.82
CA PHE A 326 -14.48 5.33 -17.62
C PHE A 326 -13.14 5.01 -16.94
N LEU A 327 -12.98 5.40 -15.67
CA LEU A 327 -11.77 5.13 -14.88
C LEU A 327 -11.50 3.63 -14.75
N MET A 328 -12.53 2.81 -14.53
CA MET A 328 -12.40 1.36 -14.45
C MET A 328 -11.96 0.75 -15.78
N ILE A 329 -12.56 1.14 -16.90
CA ILE A 329 -12.17 0.67 -18.24
C ILE A 329 -10.72 1.07 -18.54
N PHE A 330 -10.35 2.32 -18.23
CA PHE A 330 -9.00 2.81 -18.40
C PHE A 330 -8.00 2.00 -17.56
N GLN A 331 -8.30 1.77 -16.27
CA GLN A 331 -7.46 0.99 -15.36
C GLN A 331 -7.30 -0.47 -15.81
N ILE A 332 -8.36 -1.11 -16.32
CA ILE A 332 -8.30 -2.45 -16.91
C ILE A 332 -7.37 -2.45 -18.13
N GLY A 333 -7.48 -1.44 -18.99
CA GLY A 333 -6.58 -1.26 -20.14
C GLY A 333 -5.11 -1.14 -19.74
N VAL A 334 -4.81 -0.26 -18.78
CA VAL A 334 -3.44 -0.10 -18.25
C VAL A 334 -2.93 -1.42 -17.67
N THR A 335 -3.74 -2.10 -16.86
CA THR A 335 -3.38 -3.40 -16.25
C THR A 335 -3.12 -4.47 -17.30
N PHE A 336 -3.88 -4.48 -18.40
CA PHE A 336 -3.66 -5.38 -19.53
C PHE A 336 -2.29 -5.13 -20.18
N PHE A 337 -1.93 -3.88 -20.46
CA PHE A 337 -0.62 -3.56 -21.02
C PHE A 337 0.53 -3.91 -20.06
N MET A 338 0.35 -3.71 -18.75
CA MET A 338 1.32 -4.14 -17.74
C MET A 338 1.49 -5.66 -17.72
N ALA A 339 0.39 -6.43 -17.81
CA ALA A 339 0.45 -7.89 -17.90
C ALA A 339 1.15 -8.37 -19.19
N VAL A 340 0.97 -7.66 -20.31
CA VAL A 340 1.70 -7.93 -21.56
C VAL A 340 3.20 -7.64 -21.41
N ALA A 341 3.57 -6.50 -20.82
CA ALA A 341 4.97 -6.17 -20.56
C ALA A 341 5.63 -7.19 -19.61
N LEU A 342 4.88 -7.65 -18.59
CA LEU A 342 5.29 -8.72 -17.68
C LEU A 342 5.51 -10.05 -18.42
N TYR A 343 4.59 -10.43 -19.30
CA TYR A 343 4.71 -11.62 -20.14
C TYR A 343 6.01 -11.60 -20.95
N PHE A 344 6.31 -10.49 -21.64
CA PHE A 344 7.56 -10.37 -22.39
C PHE A 344 8.79 -10.36 -21.48
N SER A 345 8.69 -9.81 -20.27
CA SER A 345 9.76 -9.87 -19.27
C SER A 345 10.04 -11.31 -18.82
N LEU A 346 9.02 -12.15 -18.63
CA LEU A 346 9.19 -13.59 -18.36
C LEU A 346 9.90 -14.30 -19.52
N VAL A 347 9.42 -14.08 -20.75
CA VAL A 347 9.96 -14.74 -21.95
C VAL A 347 11.41 -14.29 -22.23
N GLY A 348 11.65 -12.98 -22.20
CA GLY A 348 12.96 -12.37 -22.43
C GLY A 348 13.96 -12.69 -21.32
N GLY A 349 13.53 -12.68 -20.06
CA GLY A 349 14.37 -13.02 -18.91
C GLY A 349 14.82 -14.48 -18.91
N ASP A 350 13.91 -15.44 -19.18
CA ASP A 350 14.26 -16.86 -19.38
C ASP A 350 15.24 -17.02 -20.54
N GLY A 351 14.98 -16.35 -21.66
CA GLY A 351 15.83 -16.42 -22.84
C GLY A 351 17.23 -15.85 -22.63
N LEU A 352 17.36 -14.71 -21.95
CA LEU A 352 18.64 -14.09 -21.58
C LEU A 352 19.47 -14.99 -20.66
N MET A 353 18.85 -15.58 -19.64
CA MET A 353 19.55 -16.49 -18.73
C MET A 353 19.94 -17.79 -19.43
N ARG A 354 19.05 -18.34 -20.26
CA ARG A 354 19.32 -19.59 -20.98
C ARG A 354 20.36 -19.43 -22.08
N GLN A 355 20.47 -18.24 -22.68
CA GLN A 355 21.52 -17.93 -23.64
C GLN A 355 22.93 -18.10 -23.04
N VAL A 356 23.10 -17.83 -21.74
CA VAL A 356 24.37 -18.00 -21.03
C VAL A 356 24.48 -19.34 -20.29
N GLY A 357 23.64 -20.31 -20.65
CA GLY A 357 23.67 -21.66 -20.07
C GLY A 357 23.07 -21.79 -18.67
N LEU A 358 22.39 -20.76 -18.16
CA LEU A 358 21.77 -20.75 -16.83
C LEU A 358 20.26 -21.00 -16.88
N ASN A 359 19.78 -21.78 -15.92
CA ASN A 359 18.37 -22.05 -15.69
C ASN A 359 17.93 -21.34 -14.39
N ALA A 360 17.60 -20.05 -14.52
CA ALA A 360 17.11 -19.22 -13.41
C ALA A 360 15.64 -19.49 -13.07
N TRP A 361 14.85 -19.97 -14.04
CA TRP A 361 13.44 -20.29 -13.91
C TRP A 361 13.14 -21.70 -14.48
N PRO A 362 13.27 -22.75 -13.63
CA PRO A 362 13.07 -24.14 -14.02
C PRO A 362 11.66 -24.45 -14.56
N ARG A 363 11.54 -25.53 -15.35
CA ARG A 363 10.29 -25.96 -15.99
C ARG A 363 9.67 -27.14 -15.24
N ALA A 364 8.33 -27.23 -15.24
CA ALA A 364 7.59 -28.31 -14.57
C ALA A 364 8.00 -29.74 -14.98
N LYS A 365 8.45 -29.91 -16.23
CA LYS A 365 8.92 -31.20 -16.77
C LYS A 365 10.41 -31.47 -16.53
N GLU A 366 11.17 -30.51 -15.98
CA GLU A 366 12.60 -30.71 -15.71
C GLU A 366 12.80 -31.61 -14.47
N PRO A 367 13.80 -32.51 -14.48
CA PRO A 367 14.06 -33.40 -13.34
C PRO A 367 14.36 -32.60 -12.06
N GLY A 368 13.72 -32.96 -10.95
CA GLY A 368 13.89 -32.30 -9.66
C GLY A 368 12.99 -31.08 -9.41
N TYR A 369 12.16 -30.68 -10.38
CA TYR A 369 11.33 -29.47 -10.30
C TYR A 369 10.46 -29.39 -9.03
N GLY A 370 9.70 -30.43 -8.72
CA GLY A 370 8.80 -30.40 -7.56
C GLY A 370 9.53 -30.13 -6.25
N LEU A 371 10.64 -30.83 -6.00
CA LEU A 371 11.45 -30.63 -4.79
C LEU A 371 12.15 -29.27 -4.80
N TYR A 372 12.58 -28.80 -5.98
CA TYR A 372 13.13 -27.45 -6.14
C TYR A 372 12.11 -26.37 -5.73
N VAL A 373 10.86 -26.49 -6.15
CA VAL A 373 9.77 -25.57 -5.78
C VAL A 373 9.49 -25.62 -4.28
N LEU A 374 9.38 -26.82 -3.70
CA LEU A 374 9.16 -26.97 -2.26
C LEU A 374 10.28 -26.34 -1.44
N ARG A 375 11.56 -26.60 -1.80
CA ARG A 375 12.71 -25.98 -1.14
C ARG A 375 12.77 -24.48 -1.38
N SER A 376 12.36 -23.98 -2.56
CA SER A 376 12.29 -22.55 -2.86
C SER A 376 11.26 -21.85 -1.97
N MET A 377 10.09 -22.47 -1.76
CA MET A 377 9.07 -21.99 -0.83
C MET A 377 9.61 -21.92 0.61
N TYR A 378 10.29 -22.98 1.08
CA TYR A 378 10.85 -22.99 2.44
C TYR A 378 11.95 -21.94 2.62
N VAL A 379 12.85 -21.80 1.63
CA VAL A 379 13.82 -20.70 1.58
C VAL A 379 13.11 -19.35 1.57
N GLY A 380 11.97 -19.25 0.87
CA GLY A 380 11.10 -18.08 0.82
C GLY A 380 10.67 -17.62 2.22
N TYR A 381 10.12 -18.51 3.05
CA TYR A 381 9.74 -18.16 4.42
C TYR A 381 10.93 -17.69 5.27
N LEU A 382 12.06 -18.40 5.18
CA LEU A 382 13.25 -18.03 5.94
C LEU A 382 13.78 -16.65 5.54
N TRP A 383 13.80 -16.33 4.24
CA TRP A 383 14.18 -15.01 3.76
C TRP A 383 13.15 -13.94 4.08
N ALA A 384 11.85 -14.23 4.00
CA ALA A 384 10.81 -13.28 4.41
C ALA A 384 10.99 -12.88 5.88
N PHE A 385 11.28 -13.82 6.78
CA PHE A 385 11.56 -13.49 8.19
C PHE A 385 12.83 -12.67 8.39
N ILE A 386 13.89 -12.96 7.63
CA ILE A 386 15.10 -12.13 7.60
C ILE A 386 14.76 -10.72 7.13
N LEU A 387 14.01 -10.59 6.04
CA LEU A 387 13.62 -9.31 5.44
C LEU A 387 12.75 -8.47 6.38
N LEU A 388 11.80 -9.07 7.09
CA LEU A 388 10.99 -8.39 8.12
C LEU A 388 11.87 -7.79 9.23
N GLY A 389 12.84 -8.57 9.72
CA GLY A 389 13.80 -8.09 10.72
C GLY A 389 14.70 -6.97 10.19
N VAL A 390 15.23 -7.13 8.97
CA VAL A 390 16.07 -6.11 8.31
C VAL A 390 15.29 -4.82 8.09
N GLN A 391 14.06 -4.91 7.58
CA GLN A 391 13.18 -3.76 7.39
C GLN A 391 12.95 -3.00 8.69
N SER A 392 12.63 -3.73 9.78
CA SER A 392 12.40 -3.14 11.10
C SER A 392 13.62 -2.38 11.61
N ILE A 393 14.82 -2.96 11.45
CA ILE A 393 16.09 -2.32 11.83
C ILE A 393 16.35 -1.08 10.98
N LEU A 394 16.11 -1.15 9.66
CA LEU A 394 16.33 -0.01 8.77
C LEU A 394 15.43 1.16 9.12
N PHE A 395 14.13 0.92 9.38
CA PHE A 395 13.22 1.98 9.81
C PHE A 395 13.66 2.62 11.13
N PHE A 396 14.05 1.80 12.11
CA PHE A 396 14.58 2.29 13.38
C PHE A 396 15.81 3.19 13.21
N ILE A 397 16.70 2.86 12.28
CA ILE A 397 17.88 3.67 11.95
C ILE A 397 17.45 4.96 11.25
N LEU A 398 16.57 4.88 10.24
CA LEU A 398 16.11 6.03 9.45
C LEU A 398 15.35 7.05 10.32
N GLU A 399 14.50 6.58 11.25
CA GLU A 399 13.84 7.45 12.23
C GLU A 399 14.87 8.25 13.07
N ARG A 400 15.96 7.62 13.52
CA ARG A 400 16.98 8.30 14.35
C ARG A 400 17.97 9.16 13.57
N THR A 401 18.18 8.86 12.29
CA THR A 401 19.20 9.52 11.47
C THR A 401 18.63 10.60 10.58
N PHE A 402 17.48 10.34 9.94
CA PHE A 402 16.80 11.25 9.02
C PHE A 402 15.53 11.88 9.61
N ASN A 403 15.20 11.59 10.88
CA ASN A 403 13.90 11.95 11.48
C ASN A 403 12.74 11.49 10.61
N THR A 404 12.87 10.27 10.05
CA THR A 404 11.83 9.69 9.20
C THR A 404 10.55 9.52 10.00
N PHE A 405 9.43 9.97 9.42
CA PHE A 405 8.10 9.80 9.96
C PHE A 405 7.15 9.35 8.84
N SER A 406 6.06 8.70 9.22
CA SER A 406 4.99 8.28 8.31
C SER A 406 3.69 9.01 8.62
N THR A 407 2.79 9.04 7.63
CA THR A 407 1.39 9.40 7.83
C THR A 407 0.44 8.34 7.27
N THR A 408 -0.86 8.51 7.53
CA THR A 408 -1.91 7.58 7.13
C THR A 408 -2.18 7.63 5.62
N ASP A 409 -2.60 6.50 5.06
CA ASP A 409 -3.11 6.41 3.69
C ASP A 409 -4.45 5.67 3.69
N ALA A 410 -5.54 6.38 3.45
CA ALA A 410 -6.86 5.77 3.40
C ALA A 410 -6.99 4.77 2.24
N THR A 411 -6.21 4.94 1.16
CA THR A 411 -6.26 4.06 -0.02
C THR A 411 -5.68 2.67 0.27
N GLN A 412 -4.87 2.54 1.32
CA GLN A 412 -4.27 1.26 1.75
C GLN A 412 -5.01 0.62 2.93
N SER A 413 -6.07 1.27 3.43
CA SER A 413 -6.83 0.77 4.57
C SER A 413 -7.74 -0.41 4.16
N PRO A 414 -7.68 -1.56 4.86
CA PRO A 414 -8.61 -2.68 4.64
C PRO A 414 -10.07 -2.26 4.83
N TYR A 415 -10.35 -1.21 5.61
CA TYR A 415 -11.70 -0.67 5.77
C TYR A 415 -12.30 -0.08 4.49
N ASN A 416 -11.47 0.32 3.52
CA ASN A 416 -11.92 0.85 2.23
C ASN A 416 -12.12 -0.22 1.17
N MET A 417 -11.92 -1.49 1.53
CA MET A 417 -12.10 -2.61 0.62
C MET A 417 -13.52 -3.19 0.71
N ALA A 418 -14.01 -3.70 -0.42
CA ALA A 418 -15.25 -4.45 -0.49
C ALA A 418 -15.14 -5.77 0.27
N TYR A 419 -14.00 -6.45 0.10
CA TYR A 419 -13.64 -7.72 0.72
C TYR A 419 -12.25 -7.60 1.33
N PRO A 420 -12.12 -7.18 2.59
CA PRO A 420 -10.81 -6.98 3.24
C PRO A 420 -9.94 -8.25 3.21
N TRP A 421 -10.56 -9.43 3.35
CA TRP A 421 -9.88 -10.71 3.25
C TRP A 421 -9.17 -10.96 1.92
N LEU A 422 -9.51 -10.22 0.84
CA LEU A 422 -8.87 -10.33 -0.46
C LEU A 422 -7.60 -9.47 -0.58
N LEU A 423 -7.33 -8.53 0.35
CA LEU A 423 -6.17 -7.64 0.33
C LEU A 423 -4.85 -8.37 -0.01
N PRO A 424 -4.50 -9.51 0.63
CA PRO A 424 -3.20 -10.14 0.41
C PRO A 424 -3.04 -10.80 -0.97
N ILE A 425 -4.06 -10.79 -1.85
CA ILE A 425 -3.87 -11.15 -3.26
C ILE A 425 -2.85 -10.23 -3.95
N MET A 426 -2.72 -8.99 -3.45
CA MET A 426 -1.77 -8.01 -3.95
C MET A 426 -0.31 -8.42 -3.70
N ALA A 427 -0.04 -9.22 -2.66
CA ALA A 427 1.28 -9.82 -2.42
C ALA A 427 1.72 -10.72 -3.59
N TRP A 428 0.78 -11.46 -4.18
CA TRP A 428 1.04 -12.31 -5.34
C TRP A 428 1.23 -11.48 -6.61
N MET A 429 0.43 -10.44 -6.78
CA MET A 429 0.59 -9.48 -7.88
C MET A 429 1.98 -8.83 -7.84
N ALA A 430 2.38 -8.27 -6.70
CA ALA A 430 3.67 -7.63 -6.50
C ALA A 430 4.83 -8.62 -6.67
N GLY A 431 4.82 -9.73 -5.93
CA GLY A 431 5.91 -10.71 -5.98
C GLY A 431 6.11 -11.37 -7.35
N ILE A 432 5.03 -11.62 -8.12
CA ILE A 432 5.15 -12.11 -9.50
C ILE A 432 5.64 -10.98 -10.42
N GLY A 433 5.04 -9.80 -10.31
CA GLY A 433 5.32 -8.65 -11.17
C GLY A 433 6.77 -8.18 -11.07
N GLU A 434 7.17 -7.82 -9.86
CA GLU A 434 8.40 -7.10 -9.58
C GLU A 434 9.64 -8.00 -9.64
N GLU A 435 9.54 -9.24 -9.18
CA GLU A 435 10.65 -10.20 -9.32
C GLU A 435 10.87 -10.59 -10.77
N THR A 436 9.82 -10.58 -11.59
CA THR A 436 9.95 -10.80 -13.03
C THR A 436 10.68 -9.65 -13.70
N VAL A 437 10.17 -8.42 -13.52
CA VAL A 437 10.67 -7.24 -14.23
C VAL A 437 12.07 -6.89 -13.78
N TYR A 438 12.32 -6.79 -12.47
CA TYR A 438 13.58 -6.26 -11.96
C TYR A 438 14.65 -7.32 -11.79
N ARG A 439 14.30 -8.57 -11.43
CA ARG A 439 15.30 -9.62 -11.15
C ARG A 439 15.47 -10.56 -12.34
N LEU A 440 14.40 -11.24 -12.77
CA LEU A 440 14.49 -12.23 -13.85
C LEU A 440 14.88 -11.61 -15.19
N PHE A 441 14.29 -10.47 -15.55
CA PHE A 441 14.59 -9.74 -16.78
C PHE A 441 15.62 -8.63 -16.57
N GLY A 442 15.39 -7.74 -15.60
CA GLY A 442 16.17 -6.53 -15.39
C GLY A 442 17.65 -6.81 -15.15
N ILE A 443 17.99 -7.66 -14.19
CA ILE A 443 19.40 -7.94 -13.85
C ILE A 443 20.20 -8.44 -15.07
N PRO A 444 19.81 -9.52 -15.79
CA PRO A 444 20.59 -9.97 -16.93
C PRO A 444 20.61 -8.95 -18.08
N MET A 445 19.53 -8.17 -18.26
CA MET A 445 19.48 -7.12 -19.27
C MET A 445 20.47 -5.98 -18.95
N VAL A 446 20.37 -5.39 -17.78
CA VAL A 446 21.26 -4.29 -17.35
C VAL A 446 22.71 -4.77 -17.27
N LYS A 447 22.94 -6.01 -16.83
CA LYS A 447 24.29 -6.63 -16.82
C LYS A 447 24.92 -6.67 -18.21
N LYS A 448 24.16 -6.82 -19.30
CA LYS A 448 24.71 -6.73 -20.67
C LYS A 448 25.27 -5.35 -20.99
N ILE A 449 24.67 -4.30 -20.41
CA ILE A 449 25.06 -2.91 -20.63
C ILE A 449 26.27 -2.57 -19.74
N VAL A 450 26.15 -2.78 -18.43
CA VAL A 450 27.15 -2.34 -17.45
C VAL A 450 28.26 -3.36 -17.17
N LYS A 451 28.11 -4.60 -17.66
CA LYS A 451 29.06 -5.73 -17.53
C LYS A 451 29.44 -6.12 -16.09
N ASN A 452 28.71 -5.60 -15.09
CA ASN A 452 28.93 -5.89 -13.67
C ASN A 452 27.62 -6.34 -13.00
N THR A 453 27.64 -7.50 -12.35
CA THR A 453 26.45 -8.09 -11.72
C THR A 453 25.93 -7.23 -10.55
N PHE A 454 26.83 -6.70 -9.70
CA PHE A 454 26.43 -5.89 -8.55
C PHE A 454 25.80 -4.58 -9.01
N VAL A 455 26.42 -3.88 -9.96
CA VAL A 455 25.88 -2.63 -10.53
C VAL A 455 24.54 -2.88 -11.21
N ALA A 456 24.38 -4.02 -11.91
CA ALA A 456 23.09 -4.39 -12.49
C ALA A 456 22.00 -4.57 -11.43
N CYS A 457 22.30 -5.28 -10.33
CA CYS A 457 21.38 -5.43 -9.20
C CYS A 457 21.01 -4.08 -8.60
N LEU A 458 22.02 -3.23 -8.33
CA LEU A 458 21.81 -1.91 -7.75
C LEU A 458 20.91 -1.03 -8.63
N ILE A 459 21.16 -0.97 -9.94
CA ILE A 459 20.34 -0.17 -10.86
C ILE A 459 18.91 -0.68 -10.90
N THR A 460 18.69 -2.00 -11.05
CA THR A 460 17.33 -2.56 -11.12
C THR A 460 16.58 -2.37 -9.80
N THR A 461 17.28 -2.48 -8.68
CA THR A 461 16.74 -2.23 -7.35
C THR A 461 16.40 -0.76 -7.14
N LEU A 462 17.24 0.18 -7.61
CA LEU A 462 16.95 1.60 -7.53
C LEU A 462 15.72 1.98 -8.35
N ILE A 463 15.61 1.47 -9.59
CA ILE A 463 14.41 1.72 -10.43
C ILE A 463 13.16 1.28 -9.67
N TRP A 464 13.16 0.05 -9.12
CA TRP A 464 12.06 -0.48 -8.32
C TRP A 464 11.76 0.37 -7.08
N ALA A 465 12.79 0.74 -6.31
CA ALA A 465 12.67 1.50 -5.07
C ALA A 465 12.07 2.90 -5.29
N LEU A 466 12.37 3.54 -6.42
CA LEU A 466 11.80 4.84 -6.80
C LEU A 466 10.28 4.77 -7.08
N GLY A 467 9.73 3.59 -7.34
CA GLY A 467 8.29 3.38 -7.54
C GLY A 467 7.47 3.47 -6.26
N HIS A 468 8.13 3.51 -5.11
CA HIS A 468 7.50 3.47 -3.79
C HIS A 468 7.56 4.82 -3.08
N THR A 469 7.98 5.89 -3.77
CA THR A 469 8.12 7.23 -3.17
C THR A 469 6.79 7.95 -2.94
N LEU A 470 5.70 7.47 -3.55
CA LEU A 470 4.34 7.97 -3.28
C LEU A 470 3.74 7.44 -1.98
N TYR A 471 4.39 6.48 -1.32
CA TYR A 471 3.99 6.13 0.03
C TYR A 471 4.26 7.28 1.00
N PRO A 472 3.36 7.54 1.95
CA PRO A 472 3.44 8.70 2.85
C PRO A 472 4.51 8.53 3.94
N ILE A 473 5.78 8.41 3.52
CA ILE A 473 6.94 8.33 4.38
C ILE A 473 7.91 9.45 4.01
N TYR A 474 8.25 10.27 5.00
CA TYR A 474 9.02 11.48 4.81
C TYR A 474 10.25 11.52 5.72
N PRO A 475 11.39 12.09 5.28
CA PRO A 475 11.64 12.64 3.95
C PRO A 475 11.53 11.59 2.84
N VAL A 476 11.12 12.00 1.63
CA VAL A 476 10.77 11.11 0.51
C VAL A 476 11.89 10.12 0.13
N ILE A 477 13.15 10.50 0.37
CA ILE A 477 14.32 9.66 0.11
C ILE A 477 14.47 8.46 1.06
N SER A 478 13.77 8.47 2.20
CA SER A 478 13.88 7.42 3.21
C SER A 478 13.49 6.07 2.64
N ARG A 479 12.38 6.03 1.88
CA ARG A 479 11.87 4.80 1.28
C ARG A 479 12.80 4.23 0.19
N PRO A 480 13.31 5.02 -0.77
CA PRO A 480 14.34 4.53 -1.70
C PRO A 480 15.60 3.98 -1.02
N ILE A 481 16.06 4.61 0.06
CA ILE A 481 17.22 4.13 0.82
C ILE A 481 16.92 2.76 1.42
N GLU A 482 15.81 2.63 2.17
CA GLU A 482 15.34 1.37 2.76
C GLU A 482 15.22 0.25 1.70
N LEU A 483 14.45 0.51 0.65
CA LEU A 483 14.18 -0.46 -0.40
C LEU A 483 15.42 -0.80 -1.24
N THR A 484 16.45 0.06 -1.25
CA THR A 484 17.72 -0.31 -1.88
C THR A 484 18.37 -1.49 -1.17
N PHE A 485 18.37 -1.51 0.16
CA PHE A 485 18.92 -2.64 0.91
C PHE A 485 18.06 -3.90 0.75
N LEU A 486 16.74 -3.79 0.86
CA LEU A 486 15.83 -4.92 0.68
C LEU A 486 15.87 -5.47 -0.75
N GLY A 487 15.90 -4.61 -1.76
CA GLY A 487 15.98 -4.99 -3.15
C GLY A 487 17.29 -5.70 -3.52
N LEU A 488 18.41 -5.29 -2.90
CA LEU A 488 19.68 -6.01 -3.03
C LEU A 488 19.64 -7.38 -2.36
N LEU A 489 18.92 -7.54 -1.24
CA LEU A 489 18.68 -8.86 -0.64
C LEU A 489 17.80 -9.75 -1.54
N PHE A 490 16.73 -9.22 -2.13
CA PHE A 490 15.97 -9.97 -3.15
C PHE A 490 16.84 -10.35 -4.35
N SER A 491 17.71 -9.45 -4.82
CA SER A 491 18.68 -9.74 -5.87
C SER A 491 19.66 -10.86 -5.46
N PHE A 492 20.12 -10.85 -4.20
CA PHE A 492 20.93 -11.93 -3.65
C PHE A 492 20.17 -13.27 -3.64
N VAL A 493 18.92 -13.28 -3.18
CA VAL A 493 18.06 -14.48 -3.19
C VAL A 493 17.91 -15.01 -4.61
N PHE A 494 17.62 -14.14 -5.57
CA PHE A 494 17.52 -14.49 -6.98
C PHE A 494 18.81 -15.12 -7.52
N LEU A 495 19.95 -14.46 -7.33
CA LEU A 495 21.25 -14.95 -7.81
C LEU A 495 21.66 -16.27 -7.15
N ARG A 496 21.36 -16.44 -5.86
CA ARG A 496 21.77 -17.61 -5.06
C ARG A 496 20.83 -18.81 -5.20
N TYR A 497 19.52 -18.58 -5.24
CA TYR A 497 18.48 -19.61 -5.15
C TYR A 497 17.52 -19.66 -6.36
N GLY A 498 17.57 -18.66 -7.26
CA GLY A 498 16.77 -18.61 -8.48
C GLY A 498 15.44 -17.86 -8.32
N PHE A 499 14.72 -17.72 -9.44
CA PHE A 499 13.51 -16.90 -9.56
C PHE A 499 12.40 -17.32 -8.59
N ILE A 500 12.10 -18.61 -8.50
CA ILE A 500 10.99 -19.12 -7.68
C ILE A 500 11.21 -18.82 -6.18
N ALA A 501 12.46 -18.88 -5.71
CA ALA A 501 12.79 -18.56 -4.32
C ALA A 501 12.67 -17.05 -4.04
N ALA A 502 13.12 -16.19 -4.96
CA ALA A 502 12.97 -14.74 -4.83
C ALA A 502 11.48 -14.33 -4.82
N MET A 503 10.71 -14.85 -5.78
CA MET A 503 9.26 -14.67 -5.85
C MET A 503 8.56 -15.12 -4.56
N PHE A 504 8.83 -16.33 -4.05
CA PHE A 504 8.23 -16.75 -2.78
C PHE A 504 8.67 -15.89 -1.60
N SER A 505 9.94 -15.48 -1.53
CA SER A 505 10.41 -14.60 -0.45
C SER A 505 9.61 -13.30 -0.43
N HIS A 506 9.37 -12.71 -1.60
CA HIS A 506 8.61 -11.48 -1.76
C HIS A 506 7.12 -11.69 -1.42
N VAL A 507 6.47 -12.67 -2.05
CA VAL A 507 5.06 -12.98 -1.81
C VAL A 507 4.78 -13.27 -0.33
N ILE A 508 5.66 -14.02 0.35
CA ILE A 508 5.50 -14.35 1.77
C ILE A 508 5.69 -13.11 2.64
N PHE A 509 6.72 -12.30 2.35
CA PHE A 509 6.97 -11.05 3.08
C PHE A 509 5.73 -10.13 3.05
N ASP A 510 5.17 -9.90 1.86
CA ASP A 510 3.96 -9.09 1.71
C ASP A 510 2.72 -9.77 2.30
N SER A 511 2.57 -11.08 2.14
CA SER A 511 1.43 -11.83 2.70
C SER A 511 1.40 -11.77 4.22
N ILE A 512 2.56 -11.69 4.89
CA ILE A 512 2.64 -11.47 6.33
C ILE A 512 2.16 -10.07 6.68
N LEU A 513 2.71 -9.03 6.06
CA LEU A 513 2.33 -7.64 6.37
C LEU A 513 0.85 -7.35 6.06
N MET A 514 0.38 -7.73 4.86
CA MET A 514 -1.01 -7.57 4.46
C MET A 514 -1.94 -8.48 5.27
N GLY A 515 -1.51 -9.70 5.59
CA GLY A 515 -2.27 -10.63 6.44
C GLY A 515 -2.49 -10.06 7.84
N LEU A 516 -1.44 -9.52 8.47
CA LEU A 516 -1.53 -8.84 9.76
C LEU A 516 -2.46 -7.61 9.70
N SER A 517 -2.40 -6.84 8.62
CA SER A 517 -3.32 -5.70 8.41
C SER A 517 -4.79 -6.13 8.27
N VAL A 518 -5.09 -7.27 7.66
CA VAL A 518 -6.46 -7.81 7.65
C VAL A 518 -6.85 -8.31 9.04
N MET A 519 -5.95 -9.00 9.74
CA MET A 519 -6.19 -9.53 11.08
C MET A 519 -6.49 -8.41 12.11
N SER A 520 -5.96 -7.19 11.89
CA SER A 520 -6.20 -6.05 12.77
C SER A 520 -7.65 -5.55 12.76
N LEU A 521 -8.49 -6.00 11.81
CA LEU A 521 -9.93 -5.74 11.81
C LEU A 521 -10.67 -6.49 12.95
N GLY A 522 -10.05 -7.53 13.50
CA GLY A 522 -10.44 -8.15 14.77
C GLY A 522 -11.56 -9.20 14.72
N ASP A 523 -12.35 -9.28 13.66
CA ASP A 523 -13.36 -10.35 13.52
C ASP A 523 -12.76 -11.69 13.08
N THR A 524 -13.42 -12.78 13.45
CA THR A 524 -12.95 -14.15 13.20
C THR A 524 -12.71 -14.46 11.72
N VAL A 525 -13.50 -13.88 10.82
CA VAL A 525 -13.37 -14.11 9.37
C VAL A 525 -12.08 -13.49 8.87
N ASN A 526 -11.84 -12.21 9.22
CA ASN A 526 -10.63 -11.50 8.83
C ASN A 526 -9.37 -12.09 9.47
N VAL A 527 -9.43 -12.52 10.73
CA VAL A 527 -8.32 -13.23 11.39
C VAL A 527 -7.98 -14.54 10.66
N SER A 528 -9.00 -15.34 10.34
CA SER A 528 -8.82 -16.61 9.62
C SER A 528 -8.30 -16.40 8.19
N ALA A 529 -8.77 -15.35 7.52
CA ALA A 529 -8.32 -14.98 6.18
C ALA A 529 -6.85 -14.55 6.17
N GLY A 530 -6.42 -13.69 7.10
CA GLY A 530 -5.02 -13.28 7.21
C GLY A 530 -4.09 -14.49 7.40
N LEU A 531 -4.47 -15.42 8.30
CA LEU A 531 -3.72 -16.66 8.49
C LEU A 531 -3.69 -17.53 7.22
N PHE A 532 -4.81 -17.66 6.52
CA PHE A 532 -4.88 -18.41 5.26
C PHE A 532 -3.90 -17.86 4.23
N TRP A 533 -3.83 -16.54 4.04
CA TRP A 533 -2.92 -15.92 3.08
C TRP A 533 -1.44 -16.07 3.47
N ILE A 534 -1.13 -15.98 4.77
CA ILE A 534 0.22 -16.25 5.28
C ILE A 534 0.66 -17.69 4.98
N LEU A 535 -0.27 -18.66 5.01
CA LEU A 535 0.00 -20.08 4.74
C LEU A 535 -0.12 -20.48 3.26
N LEU A 536 -0.78 -19.66 2.43
CA LEU A 536 -1.06 -19.98 1.03
C LEU A 536 0.21 -20.30 0.22
N PRO A 537 1.33 -19.57 0.34
CA PRO A 537 2.58 -19.93 -0.34
C PRO A 537 3.07 -21.35 -0.01
N ALA A 538 2.93 -21.79 1.25
CA ALA A 538 3.26 -23.16 1.65
C ALA A 538 2.34 -24.19 0.99
N ILE A 539 1.03 -23.91 0.94
CA ILE A 539 0.04 -24.76 0.28
C ILE A 539 0.38 -24.90 -1.21
N VAL A 540 0.62 -23.78 -1.91
CA VAL A 540 0.97 -23.75 -3.33
C VAL A 540 2.27 -24.51 -3.60
N GLY A 541 3.31 -24.27 -2.81
CA GLY A 541 4.59 -24.98 -2.93
C GLY A 541 4.45 -26.50 -2.74
N TYR A 542 3.63 -26.92 -1.76
CA TYR A 542 3.35 -28.32 -1.49
C TYR A 542 2.52 -29.00 -2.60
N ILE A 543 1.47 -28.33 -3.10
CA ILE A 543 0.65 -28.82 -4.21
C ILE A 543 1.53 -29.05 -5.45
N ILE A 544 2.36 -28.07 -5.82
CA ILE A 544 3.26 -28.20 -6.99
C ILE A 544 4.22 -29.37 -6.81
N TYR A 545 4.78 -29.56 -5.60
CA TYR A 545 5.62 -30.71 -5.29
C TYR A 545 4.87 -32.03 -5.45
N TRP A 546 3.65 -32.13 -4.93
CA TRP A 546 2.84 -33.35 -4.95
C TRP A 546 2.48 -33.81 -6.36
N PHE A 547 2.11 -32.86 -7.24
CA PHE A 547 1.72 -33.12 -8.62
C PHE A 547 2.89 -33.15 -9.61
N SER A 548 4.12 -32.87 -9.16
CA SER A 548 5.30 -32.97 -10.01
C SER A 548 5.67 -34.44 -10.28
N PRO A 549 6.22 -34.77 -11.47
CA PRO A 549 6.62 -36.14 -11.79
C PRO A 549 7.60 -36.72 -10.76
N LYS A 550 7.20 -37.83 -10.10
CA LYS A 550 7.97 -38.46 -9.02
C LYS A 550 9.14 -39.29 -9.62
N LYS A 551 10.39 -38.80 -9.52
CA LYS A 551 11.65 -39.55 -9.79
C LYS A 551 12.74 -39.20 -8.74
N PRO A 552 13.78 -40.03 -8.50
CA PRO A 552 14.11 -40.60 -7.19
C PRO A 552 15.02 -39.76 -6.26
N ASN A 553 14.91 -38.44 -6.21
CA ASN A 553 15.61 -37.65 -5.18
C ASN A 553 14.59 -37.13 -4.16
N ARG A 554 14.26 -37.97 -3.18
CA ARG A 554 13.14 -37.80 -2.23
C ARG A 554 13.49 -37.11 -0.91
N ILE A 555 14.75 -36.74 -0.66
CA ILE A 555 15.15 -36.29 0.67
C ILE A 555 15.07 -34.75 0.73
N MET A 556 14.09 -34.23 1.48
CA MET A 556 13.90 -32.78 1.69
C MET A 556 15.10 -32.12 2.37
N PHE A 557 15.73 -32.85 3.30
CA PHE A 557 16.92 -32.44 4.05
C PHE A 557 18.06 -33.42 3.81
N GLU A 558 18.81 -33.30 2.71
CA GLU A 558 20.06 -34.03 2.61
C GLU A 558 21.08 -33.40 3.58
N PRO A 559 21.74 -34.17 4.46
CA PRO A 559 22.87 -33.66 5.21
C PRO A 559 23.97 -33.24 4.23
N ILE A 560 24.62 -32.10 4.51
CA ILE A 560 25.80 -31.66 3.75
C ILE A 560 26.85 -32.76 3.91
N LYS A 561 27.04 -33.60 2.88
CA LYS A 561 28.25 -34.43 2.81
C LYS A 561 29.41 -33.46 2.70
N LYS A 562 30.27 -33.41 3.71
CA LYS A 562 31.62 -32.85 3.56
C LYS A 562 32.25 -33.63 2.42
N GLU A 563 32.61 -32.96 1.34
CA GLU A 563 33.51 -33.57 0.36
C GLU A 563 34.77 -33.96 1.12
N GLU A 564 35.14 -35.24 1.07
CA GLU A 564 36.44 -35.68 1.57
C GLU A 564 37.51 -34.93 0.77
N PRO A 565 38.52 -34.33 1.43
CA PRO A 565 39.60 -33.68 0.71
C PRO A 565 40.22 -34.70 -0.23
N TYR A 566 40.37 -34.32 -1.51
CA TYR A 566 41.10 -35.10 -2.50
C TYR A 566 42.44 -35.55 -1.90
N SER A 567 42.62 -36.86 -1.74
CA SER A 567 43.91 -37.43 -1.33
C SER A 567 44.92 -37.14 -2.44
N THR A 568 45.77 -36.15 -2.24
CA THR A 568 46.87 -35.80 -3.15
C THR A 568 48.07 -36.72 -2.94
N THR A 569 47.85 -38.03 -2.91
CA THR A 569 48.96 -38.99 -2.91
C THR A 569 49.23 -39.37 -4.36
N PRO A 570 50.38 -38.98 -4.94
CA PRO A 570 50.80 -39.49 -6.24
C PRO A 570 50.99 -41.02 -6.14
N PRO A 571 50.72 -41.78 -7.22
CA PRO A 571 51.09 -43.19 -7.23
C PRO A 571 52.62 -43.31 -7.09
N PRO A 572 53.13 -44.30 -6.33
CA PRO A 572 54.55 -44.48 -6.14
C PRO A 572 55.25 -44.77 -7.48
N GLU A 573 56.27 -43.99 -7.78
CA GLU A 573 57.19 -44.20 -8.90
C GLU A 573 58.02 -45.48 -8.66
N GLY A 574 57.83 -46.47 -9.54
CA GLY A 574 58.85 -47.40 -10.03
C GLY A 574 59.35 -48.52 -9.12
N GLN A 575 59.37 -49.75 -9.67
CA GLN A 575 60.64 -50.42 -10.03
C GLN A 575 60.40 -51.75 -10.76
N LEU A 576 61.11 -51.88 -11.90
CA LEU A 576 61.42 -53.04 -12.77
C LEU A 576 60.33 -53.57 -13.71
#